data_AF-A0A327UC91-F1
#
_entry.id   AF-A0A327UC91-F1
#
_cell.length_a   1.000
_cell.length_b   1.000
_cell.length_c   1.000
_cell.angle_alpha   90.00
_cell.angle_beta   90.00
_cell.angle_gamma   90.00
#
_symmetry.space_group_name_H-M   'P 1'
#
loop_
_entity.id
_entity.type
_entity.pdbx_description
1 polymer ?
#
loop_
_entity_poly.entity_id
_entity_poly.type
_entity_poly.pdbx_seq_one_letter_code
_entity_poly.pdbx_strand_id
1 'polypeptide(L)'
;MLTTCPHCGTRSPASADACAGCDRALYPLTAPPPPPPFKFRTRTNYVRLGITLGVVALLVGAGTSSGMLMNRDDDTRNNQADKEVSQYKMVDTGATPDPSPTSASPSPQVKKKKKAVTASPSPTPSKTSTSAPPEPEPTEKPKPPARTLPAGFHTVVDDRGFSLAVMEGWQRQELSPTQVGFVPPTNDQYLHVSQVENAPRASFINFLETEQALAESGNGYQRILLEHRTFQGHPAARWEFTYVPESGDPMHVVEQAYIDDAGTEYNLYFEAPQRLWDDQKELVFSTALNTFKQP
;
A
#
# COMPACT_ATOMS: atom_id res chain seq x y z
N MET A 1 -1.02 27.09 28.83
CA MET A 1 -0.15 26.45 27.83
C MET A 1 0.39 27.53 26.91
N LEU A 2 1.65 27.43 26.46
CA LEU A 2 2.27 28.39 25.56
C LEU A 2 2.34 27.79 24.15
N THR A 3 1.90 28.54 23.16
CA THR A 3 1.95 28.14 21.75
C THR A 3 3.15 28.83 21.10
N THR A 4 3.99 28.06 20.42
CA THR A 4 5.13 28.62 19.67
C THR A 4 4.67 28.94 18.26
N CYS A 5 4.82 30.20 17.84
CA CYS A 5 4.45 30.59 16.48
C CYS A 5 5.34 29.86 15.47
N PRO A 6 4.78 29.14 14.49
CA PRO A 6 5.58 28.41 13.50
C PRO A 6 6.33 29.34 12.53
N HIS A 7 5.96 30.63 12.47
CA HIS A 7 6.56 31.58 11.55
C HIS A 7 7.75 32.36 12.13
N CYS A 8 7.66 32.83 13.38
CA CYS A 8 8.71 33.65 13.99
C CYS A 8 9.31 33.04 15.27
N GLY A 9 8.82 31.88 15.70
CA GLY A 9 9.32 31.20 16.90
C GLY A 9 8.95 31.87 18.22
N THR A 10 8.23 33.01 18.19
CA THR A 10 7.79 33.70 19.41
C THR A 10 6.76 32.84 20.15
N ARG A 11 6.94 32.70 21.47
CA ARG A 11 5.97 32.01 22.33
C ARG A 11 4.89 32.98 22.77
N SER A 12 3.63 32.62 22.55
CA SER A 12 2.48 33.40 22.97
C SER A 12 1.56 32.56 23.86
N PRO A 13 0.79 33.18 24.77
CA PRO A 13 -0.25 32.48 25.52
C PRO A 13 -1.21 31.77 24.56
N ALA A 14 -1.66 30.56 24.89
CA ALA A 14 -2.60 29.81 24.05
C ALA A 14 -3.95 30.51 23.80
N SER A 15 -4.26 31.58 24.55
CA SER A 15 -5.45 32.40 24.39
C SER A 15 -5.25 33.67 23.56
N ALA A 16 -4.08 33.85 22.93
CA ALA A 16 -3.79 35.04 22.13
C ALA A 16 -4.30 34.85 20.68
N ASP A 17 -5.14 35.78 20.20
CA ASP A 17 -5.72 35.74 18.85
C ASP A 17 -4.68 36.04 17.75
N ALA A 18 -3.59 36.73 18.09
CA ALA A 18 -2.48 37.04 17.21
C ALA A 18 -1.12 36.86 17.90
N CYS A 19 -0.09 36.57 17.10
CA CYS A 19 1.27 36.40 17.59
C CYS A 19 1.89 37.75 17.96
N ALA A 20 2.33 37.90 19.20
CA ALA A 20 2.94 39.14 19.69
C ALA A 20 4.24 39.57 18.95
N GLY A 21 4.89 38.65 18.23
CA GLY A 21 6.13 38.93 17.50
C GLY A 21 5.95 39.31 16.02
N CYS A 22 4.85 38.90 15.39
CA CYS A 22 4.64 39.13 13.96
C CYS A 22 3.21 39.55 13.57
N ASP A 23 2.34 39.75 14.57
CA ASP A 23 0.94 40.17 14.46
C ASP A 23 0.06 39.29 13.56
N ARG A 24 0.51 38.07 13.24
CA ARG A 24 -0.26 37.11 12.47
C ARG A 24 -1.23 36.34 13.36
N ALA A 25 -2.44 36.14 12.85
CA ALA A 25 -3.47 35.32 13.48
C ALA A 25 -2.96 33.91 13.76
N LEU A 26 -3.12 33.44 15.00
CA LEU A 26 -2.55 32.14 15.39
C LEU A 26 -3.42 30.94 15.00
N TYR A 27 -4.73 31.09 14.74
CA TYR A 27 -5.64 30.24 13.94
C TYR A 27 -7.06 30.88 13.96
N PRO A 28 -7.91 30.77 12.91
CA PRO A 28 -9.31 31.17 13.00
C PRO A 28 -10.16 30.07 13.66
N LEU A 29 -10.52 30.24 14.93
CA LEU A 29 -11.59 29.47 15.57
C LEU A 29 -12.94 30.11 15.24
N THR A 30 -13.50 29.76 14.10
CA THR A 30 -14.96 29.83 13.93
C THR A 30 -15.43 28.41 13.68
N ALA A 31 -15.89 27.74 14.73
CA ALA A 31 -16.55 26.45 14.61
C ALA A 31 -17.78 26.63 13.66
N PRO A 32 -17.99 25.74 12.68
CA PRO A 32 -19.20 25.78 11.87
C PRO A 32 -20.43 25.58 12.77
N PRO A 33 -21.57 26.25 12.49
CA PRO A 33 -22.77 26.10 13.30
C PRO A 33 -23.28 24.65 13.26
N PRO A 34 -23.88 24.15 14.35
CA PRO A 34 -24.39 22.78 14.39
C PRO A 34 -25.52 22.59 13.36
N PRO A 35 -25.61 21.41 12.72
CA PRO A 35 -26.69 21.13 11.77
C PRO A 35 -28.05 21.08 12.47
N PRO A 36 -29.15 21.52 11.82
CA PRO A 36 -30.48 21.48 12.43
C PRO A 36 -30.97 20.04 12.64
N PRO A 37 -31.80 19.77 13.66
CA PRO A 37 -32.29 18.44 13.95
C PRO A 37 -33.27 17.95 12.88
N PHE A 38 -32.93 16.86 12.20
CA PHE A 38 -33.78 16.19 11.21
C PHE A 38 -35.01 15.55 11.88
N LYS A 39 -36.21 16.08 11.58
CA LYS A 39 -37.49 15.44 11.91
C LYS A 39 -37.94 14.60 10.72
N PHE A 40 -38.12 13.30 10.91
CA PHE A 40 -38.78 12.44 9.93
C PHE A 40 -40.26 12.84 9.79
N ARG A 41 -40.65 13.31 8.61
CA ARG A 41 -42.04 13.34 8.16
C ARG A 41 -42.15 12.49 6.91
N THR A 42 -42.63 11.27 7.07
CA THR A 42 -42.92 10.35 5.96
C THR A 42 -44.15 10.83 5.19
N ARG A 43 -44.03 10.96 3.86
CA ARG A 43 -45.13 10.79 2.90
C ARG A 43 -44.60 10.55 1.47
N THR A 44 -44.55 9.25 1.14
CA THR A 44 -45.14 8.61 -0.05
C THR A 44 -44.84 9.14 -1.47
N ASN A 45 -44.10 8.29 -2.21
CA ASN A 45 -44.05 8.06 -3.67
C ASN A 45 -43.40 9.12 -4.59
N TYR A 46 -42.25 8.79 -5.21
CA TYR A 46 -42.10 8.48 -6.65
C TYR A 46 -40.60 8.27 -7.01
N VAL A 47 -40.35 7.24 -7.84
CA VAL A 47 -39.12 6.89 -8.58
C VAL A 47 -37.86 6.62 -7.75
N ARG A 48 -37.62 5.34 -7.42
CA ARG A 48 -36.34 4.87 -6.86
C ARG A 48 -35.36 4.55 -8.01
N LEU A 49 -34.44 5.47 -8.29
CA LEU A 49 -33.11 5.13 -8.80
C LEU A 49 -32.27 4.82 -7.55
N GLY A 50 -32.06 3.53 -7.26
CA GLY A 50 -31.36 3.10 -6.05
C GLY A 50 -29.86 3.29 -6.18
N ILE A 51 -29.31 4.27 -5.46
CA ILE A 51 -27.88 4.29 -5.09
C ILE A 51 -27.73 3.28 -3.94
N THR A 52 -27.24 2.09 -4.25
CA THR A 52 -26.73 1.18 -3.22
C THR A 52 -25.34 1.66 -2.82
N LEU A 53 -25.25 2.35 -1.69
CA LEU A 53 -24.03 2.36 -0.88
C LEU A 53 -23.78 0.92 -0.43
N GLY A 54 -22.93 0.22 -1.18
CA GLY A 54 -22.40 -1.08 -0.79
C GLY A 54 -21.37 -0.90 0.31
N VAL A 55 -21.82 -0.62 1.54
CA VAL A 55 -21.11 -1.14 2.71
C VAL A 55 -21.53 -2.59 2.81
N VAL A 56 -20.90 -3.41 1.98
CA VAL A 56 -20.99 -4.84 2.09
C VAL A 56 -20.00 -5.21 3.19
N ALA A 57 -20.55 -5.45 4.38
CA ALA A 57 -19.98 -6.43 5.29
C ALA A 57 -19.79 -7.73 4.50
N LEU A 58 -18.57 -7.96 4.03
CA LEU A 58 -18.09 -9.26 3.60
C LEU A 58 -16.73 -9.50 4.25
N LEU A 59 -16.81 -9.75 5.56
CA LEU A 59 -16.16 -10.93 6.09
C LEU A 59 -16.67 -12.12 5.27
N VAL A 60 -16.03 -12.43 4.14
CA VAL A 60 -16.15 -13.76 3.56
C VAL A 60 -15.45 -14.70 4.53
N GLY A 61 -16.22 -15.17 5.52
CA GLY A 61 -15.94 -16.41 6.20
C GLY A 61 -15.93 -17.53 5.17
N ALA A 62 -14.75 -17.88 4.66
CA ALA A 62 -14.55 -19.14 3.97
C ALA A 62 -14.61 -20.27 5.01
N GLY A 63 -15.82 -20.78 5.28
CA GLY A 63 -16.00 -21.79 6.32
C GLY A 63 -17.36 -22.45 6.35
N THR A 64 -17.84 -23.04 5.25
CA THR A 64 -18.87 -24.11 5.34
C THR A 64 -18.67 -25.18 4.28
N SER A 65 -17.92 -26.23 4.63
CA SER A 65 -18.26 -27.62 4.28
C SER A 65 -17.23 -28.57 4.90
N SER A 66 -17.48 -28.99 6.14
CA SER A 66 -16.98 -30.27 6.64
C SER A 66 -18.15 -31.05 7.20
N GLY A 67 -18.17 -32.33 6.84
CA GLY A 67 -19.34 -33.18 6.87
C GLY A 67 -19.89 -33.42 8.27
N MET A 68 -21.21 -33.47 8.32
CA MET A 68 -21.96 -34.32 9.22
C MET A 68 -21.40 -35.74 9.12
N LEU A 69 -20.95 -36.34 10.23
CA LEU A 69 -21.12 -37.76 10.54
C LEU A 69 -20.66 -38.07 11.99
N MET A 70 -21.54 -38.76 12.72
CA MET A 70 -21.35 -39.59 13.94
C MET A 70 -21.52 -38.97 15.35
N ASN A 71 -22.75 -39.05 15.85
CA ASN A 71 -23.22 -39.80 17.03
C ASN A 71 -22.22 -40.08 18.20
N ARG A 72 -22.50 -39.56 19.39
CA ARG A 72 -22.78 -40.35 20.61
C ARG A 72 -23.12 -39.48 21.83
N ASP A 73 -24.08 -39.99 22.59
CA ASP A 73 -24.71 -39.42 23.78
C ASP A 73 -23.86 -39.45 25.07
N ASP A 74 -24.40 -38.70 26.04
CA ASP A 74 -24.37 -38.86 27.50
C ASP A 74 -23.28 -38.19 28.38
N ASP A 75 -23.72 -37.07 28.95
CA ASP A 75 -23.98 -36.82 30.38
C ASP A 75 -22.86 -36.57 31.43
N THR A 76 -23.06 -35.42 32.09
CA THR A 76 -22.83 -35.05 33.51
C THR A 76 -21.45 -34.61 34.05
N ARG A 77 -21.54 -33.45 34.73
CA ARG A 77 -20.99 -33.06 36.06
C ARG A 77 -19.75 -32.14 36.17
N ASN A 78 -20.05 -30.89 36.58
CA ASN A 78 -19.53 -30.11 37.72
C ASN A 78 -18.06 -30.28 38.17
N ASN A 79 -17.28 -29.19 38.17
CA ASN A 79 -17.05 -28.35 39.37
C ASN A 79 -16.06 -27.18 39.11
N GLN A 80 -16.54 -25.99 39.50
CA GLN A 80 -15.92 -24.88 40.23
C GLN A 80 -14.42 -24.88 40.61
N ALA A 81 -13.88 -23.63 40.60
CA ALA A 81 -12.87 -23.06 41.52
C ALA A 81 -11.39 -23.43 41.28
N ASP A 82 -10.38 -22.57 41.41
CA ASP A 82 -10.19 -21.17 41.83
C ASP A 82 -8.69 -20.84 41.55
N LYS A 83 -8.36 -19.53 41.40
CA LYS A 83 -7.19 -18.77 41.96
C LYS A 83 -5.76 -19.39 41.89
N GLU A 84 -4.63 -18.69 41.76
CA GLU A 84 -4.20 -17.30 41.97
C GLU A 84 -2.67 -17.26 41.73
N VAL A 85 -2.19 -16.17 41.12
CA VAL A 85 -0.89 -15.47 41.31
C VAL A 85 0.41 -16.27 41.53
N SER A 86 1.41 -16.02 40.67
CA SER A 86 2.78 -15.77 41.18
C SER A 86 3.65 -14.93 40.22
N GLN A 87 3.72 -13.66 40.59
CA GLN A 87 4.73 -12.65 40.33
C GLN A 87 6.09 -13.00 40.97
N TYR A 88 7.22 -12.91 40.26
CA TYR A 88 8.53 -12.52 40.85
C TYR A 88 9.48 -11.88 39.82
N LYS A 89 10.24 -10.90 40.34
CA LYS A 89 11.10 -9.89 39.72
C LYS A 89 12.53 -10.36 39.42
N MET A 90 13.11 -9.71 38.39
CA MET A 90 14.44 -9.08 38.24
C MET A 90 15.73 -9.81 38.69
N VAL A 91 16.67 -9.94 37.75
CA VAL A 91 18.10 -9.61 37.98
C VAL A 91 18.67 -8.90 36.74
N ASP A 92 19.28 -7.75 37.01
CA ASP A 92 20.07 -6.89 36.11
C ASP A 92 21.55 -7.33 36.17
N THR A 93 22.24 -7.32 35.04
CA THR A 93 23.71 -7.22 35.02
C THR A 93 24.13 -6.71 33.63
N GLY A 94 24.52 -5.43 33.59
CA GLY A 94 25.02 -4.78 32.40
C GLY A 94 26.49 -5.06 32.06
N ALA A 95 26.91 -4.34 31.01
CA ALA A 95 28.27 -4.02 30.55
C ALA A 95 28.90 -4.90 29.45
N THR A 96 28.76 -4.42 28.21
CA THR A 96 29.82 -4.32 27.16
C THR A 96 31.00 -3.46 27.66
N PRO A 97 32.24 -3.51 27.09
CA PRO A 97 32.52 -3.44 25.64
C PRO A 97 33.66 -4.31 25.07
N ASP A 98 33.68 -4.36 23.74
CA ASP A 98 34.69 -4.80 22.76
C ASP A 98 36.12 -4.25 23.05
N PRO A 99 37.22 -4.88 22.58
CA PRO A 99 37.65 -4.65 21.19
C PRO A 99 38.26 -5.87 20.44
N SER A 100 38.03 -5.88 19.12
CA SER A 100 38.78 -6.59 18.08
C SER A 100 40.30 -6.36 18.11
N PRO A 101 41.09 -7.25 17.46
CA PRO A 101 41.99 -6.76 16.40
C PRO A 101 42.10 -7.64 15.14
N THR A 102 41.99 -6.96 13.99
CA THR A 102 42.89 -6.94 12.80
C THR A 102 43.68 -8.18 12.36
N SER A 103 43.46 -8.59 11.10
CA SER A 103 44.50 -8.91 10.07
C SER A 103 43.83 -9.55 8.85
N ALA A 104 44.27 -9.45 7.60
CA ALA A 104 45.11 -8.53 6.82
C ALA A 104 44.95 -9.04 5.37
N SER A 105 44.87 -8.13 4.41
CA SER A 105 44.94 -8.44 2.97
C SER A 105 46.38 -8.80 2.57
N PRO A 106 46.60 -9.52 1.46
CA PRO A 106 47.03 -8.78 0.27
C PRO A 106 46.50 -9.29 -1.07
N SER A 107 46.29 -8.33 -1.97
CA SER A 107 46.20 -8.49 -3.43
C SER A 107 47.58 -8.76 -4.05
N PRO A 108 47.65 -9.30 -5.28
CA PRO A 108 48.50 -8.62 -6.26
C PRO A 108 47.87 -8.48 -7.66
N GLN A 109 48.06 -7.28 -8.24
CA GLN A 109 47.90 -6.97 -9.66
C GLN A 109 49.08 -7.49 -10.51
N VAL A 110 48.82 -7.59 -11.82
CA VAL A 110 49.63 -7.13 -12.98
C VAL A 110 49.69 -8.18 -14.09
N LYS A 111 49.19 -7.81 -15.28
CA LYS A 111 49.96 -7.88 -16.54
C LYS A 111 49.31 -7.04 -17.66
N LYS A 112 50.09 -6.06 -18.12
CA LYS A 112 49.90 -5.23 -19.32
C LYS A 112 50.21 -6.04 -20.58
N LYS A 113 49.55 -5.74 -21.71
CA LYS A 113 50.23 -5.64 -23.01
C LYS A 113 49.50 -4.71 -23.98
N LYS A 114 50.30 -3.87 -24.65
CA LYS A 114 49.98 -2.80 -25.61
C LYS A 114 50.13 -3.29 -27.06
N LYS A 115 49.69 -2.40 -27.99
CA LYS A 115 50.03 -2.20 -29.42
C LYS A 115 49.13 -2.92 -30.44
N ALA A 116 48.85 -2.37 -31.63
CA ALA A 116 49.11 -1.06 -32.24
C ALA A 116 48.22 -0.88 -33.48
N VAL A 117 47.99 0.38 -33.85
CA VAL A 117 47.43 0.89 -35.11
C VAL A 117 48.35 0.60 -36.30
N THR A 118 47.80 0.34 -37.49
CA THR A 118 48.44 0.70 -38.78
C THR A 118 47.38 0.92 -39.86
N ALA A 119 47.57 1.95 -40.67
CA ALA A 119 46.67 2.46 -41.70
C ALA A 119 47.27 2.33 -43.12
N SER A 120 46.40 2.12 -44.13
CA SER A 120 46.44 2.54 -45.58
C SER A 120 47.64 2.11 -46.48
N PRO A 121 47.61 2.23 -47.84
CA PRO A 121 46.57 2.67 -48.79
C PRO A 121 46.36 1.82 -50.11
N SER A 122 45.23 2.07 -50.81
CA SER A 122 44.90 2.24 -52.28
C SER A 122 45.83 1.69 -53.42
N PRO A 123 45.44 1.55 -54.74
CA PRO A 123 44.27 2.14 -55.46
C PRO A 123 43.62 1.42 -56.71
N THR A 124 42.48 2.00 -57.18
CA THR A 124 41.96 2.18 -58.57
C THR A 124 41.26 1.05 -59.40
N PRO A 125 40.47 1.37 -60.49
CA PRO A 125 39.00 1.36 -60.46
C PRO A 125 38.33 0.56 -61.61
N SER A 126 37.01 0.30 -61.53
CA SER A 126 36.14 0.33 -62.73
C SER A 126 34.65 0.05 -62.48
N LYS A 127 33.83 0.89 -63.13
CA LYS A 127 32.55 0.62 -63.79
C LYS A 127 31.27 0.58 -62.93
N THR A 128 30.68 1.76 -62.86
CA THR A 128 29.28 2.11 -63.21
C THR A 128 28.30 0.96 -63.42
N SER A 129 27.33 0.86 -62.51
CA SER A 129 25.96 0.42 -62.81
C SER A 129 24.99 1.09 -61.83
N THR A 130 24.13 1.93 -62.38
CA THR A 130 23.00 2.60 -61.74
C THR A 130 22.09 1.59 -61.02
N SER A 131 21.92 1.74 -59.71
CA SER A 131 20.82 1.16 -58.94
C SER A 131 20.34 2.19 -57.92
N ALA A 132 19.01 2.32 -57.80
CA ALA A 132 18.33 3.31 -56.99
C ALA A 132 18.72 3.23 -55.49
N PRO A 133 18.73 4.37 -54.75
CA PRO A 133 18.98 4.38 -53.31
C PRO A 133 18.00 3.49 -52.53
N PRO A 134 18.47 2.62 -51.61
CA PRO A 134 17.60 1.92 -50.69
C PRO A 134 17.01 2.91 -49.66
N GLU A 135 15.70 2.80 -49.47
CA GLU A 135 14.95 3.45 -48.40
C GLU A 135 15.51 3.02 -47.03
N PRO A 136 15.75 3.95 -46.08
CA PRO A 136 16.25 3.58 -44.77
C PRO A 136 15.21 2.74 -44.03
N GLU A 137 15.58 1.51 -43.66
CA GLU A 137 14.79 0.67 -42.76
C GLU A 137 14.48 1.43 -41.46
N PRO A 138 13.28 1.26 -40.86
CA PRO A 138 12.95 1.90 -39.60
C PRO A 138 13.93 1.41 -38.53
N THR A 139 14.74 2.32 -38.00
CA THR A 139 15.58 2.05 -36.83
C THR A 139 14.67 1.63 -35.69
N GLU A 140 14.67 0.33 -35.38
CA GLU A 140 13.90 -0.23 -34.27
C GLU A 140 14.34 0.48 -32.99
N LYS A 141 13.43 1.28 -32.43
CA LYS A 141 13.67 2.03 -31.20
C LYS A 141 14.01 1.00 -30.12
N PRO A 142 15.09 1.16 -29.34
CA PRO A 142 15.46 0.18 -28.33
C PRO A 142 14.28 -0.10 -27.40
N LYS A 143 13.75 -1.33 -27.44
CA LYS A 143 12.74 -1.79 -26.50
C LYS A 143 13.34 -1.63 -25.09
N PRO A 144 12.68 -0.93 -24.15
CA PRO A 144 13.18 -0.84 -22.79
C PRO A 144 13.39 -2.26 -22.24
N PRO A 145 14.45 -2.50 -21.45
CA PRO A 145 14.72 -3.83 -20.91
C PRO A 145 13.47 -4.32 -20.20
N ALA A 146 12.98 -5.50 -20.59
CA ALA A 146 11.88 -6.14 -19.90
C ALA A 146 12.33 -6.35 -18.46
N ARG A 147 11.72 -5.64 -17.51
CA ARG A 147 11.91 -5.93 -16.09
C ARG A 147 11.41 -7.35 -15.89
N THR A 148 12.32 -8.28 -15.65
CA THR A 148 11.96 -9.66 -15.31
C THR A 148 11.18 -9.62 -14.00
N LEU A 149 9.95 -10.13 -14.02
CA LEU A 149 9.14 -10.25 -12.81
C LEU A 149 9.78 -11.24 -11.84
N PRO A 150 9.56 -11.09 -10.52
CA PRO A 150 9.92 -12.13 -9.57
C PRO A 150 9.26 -13.47 -9.93
N ALA A 151 9.88 -14.57 -9.50
CA ALA A 151 9.35 -15.89 -9.77
C ALA A 151 7.94 -16.04 -9.20
N GLY A 152 7.04 -16.65 -9.97
CA GLY A 152 5.65 -16.86 -9.57
C GLY A 152 4.71 -15.67 -9.83
N PHE A 153 5.17 -14.59 -10.48
CA PHE A 153 4.32 -13.47 -10.90
C PHE A 153 4.11 -13.43 -12.41
N HIS A 154 2.92 -13.01 -12.82
CA HIS A 154 2.60 -12.66 -14.20
C HIS A 154 1.90 -11.29 -14.26
N THR A 155 2.04 -10.58 -15.38
CA THR A 155 1.31 -9.33 -15.61
C THR A 155 -0.12 -9.62 -16.06
N VAL A 156 -1.07 -8.94 -15.43
CA VAL A 156 -2.47 -8.86 -15.85
C VAL A 156 -2.77 -7.47 -16.40
N VAL A 157 -3.62 -7.43 -17.43
CA VAL A 157 -4.24 -6.21 -17.94
C VAL A 157 -5.72 -6.32 -17.63
N ASP A 158 -6.22 -5.41 -16.83
CA ASP A 158 -7.61 -5.43 -16.38
C ASP A 158 -8.54 -4.79 -17.42
N ASP A 159 -9.80 -5.20 -17.44
CA ASP A 159 -10.82 -4.56 -18.30
C ASP A 159 -11.08 -3.09 -17.94
N ARG A 160 -10.68 -2.66 -16.74
CA ARG A 160 -10.69 -1.25 -16.31
C ARG A 160 -9.44 -0.47 -16.74
N GLY A 161 -8.63 -1.01 -17.65
CA GLY A 161 -7.54 -0.31 -18.34
C GLY A 161 -6.18 -0.32 -17.64
N PHE A 162 -6.13 -0.60 -16.33
CA PHE A 162 -4.86 -0.70 -15.61
C PHE A 162 -4.15 -2.03 -15.85
N SER A 163 -2.86 -2.08 -15.52
CA SER A 163 -2.09 -3.32 -15.48
C SER A 163 -1.21 -3.39 -14.25
N LEU A 164 -0.92 -4.61 -13.77
CA LEU A 164 -0.01 -4.89 -12.66
C LEU A 164 0.43 -6.36 -12.72
N ALA A 165 1.44 -6.72 -11.96
CA ALA A 165 1.83 -8.10 -11.75
C ALA A 165 1.18 -8.68 -10.50
N VAL A 166 0.64 -9.89 -10.63
CA VAL A 166 0.01 -10.67 -9.56
C VAL A 166 0.60 -12.06 -9.52
N MET A 167 0.41 -12.76 -8.40
CA MET A 167 0.87 -14.13 -8.24
C MET A 167 0.12 -15.10 -9.17
N GLU A 168 0.82 -16.10 -9.67
CA GLU A 168 0.27 -17.16 -10.49
C GLU A 168 -0.86 -17.90 -9.74
N GLY A 169 -1.94 -18.19 -10.46
CA GLY A 169 -3.11 -18.87 -9.90
C GLY A 169 -4.07 -17.98 -9.10
N TRP A 170 -3.75 -16.69 -8.91
CA TRP A 170 -4.70 -15.74 -8.33
C TRP A 170 -5.80 -15.40 -9.32
N GLN A 171 -7.03 -15.34 -8.83
CA GLN A 171 -8.20 -15.11 -9.66
C GLN A 171 -8.67 -13.66 -9.53
N ARG A 172 -8.95 -13.04 -10.68
CA ARG A 172 -9.64 -11.75 -10.75
C ARG A 172 -11.06 -11.89 -10.23
N GLN A 173 -11.48 -10.97 -9.36
CA GLN A 173 -12.84 -10.87 -8.84
C GLN A 173 -13.31 -9.41 -8.90
N GLU A 174 -14.53 -9.18 -9.36
CA GLU A 174 -15.17 -7.87 -9.22
C GLU A 174 -15.77 -7.76 -7.82
N LEU A 175 -15.30 -6.78 -7.06
CA LEU A 175 -15.64 -6.61 -5.64
C LEU A 175 -16.73 -5.56 -5.47
N SER A 176 -16.63 -4.51 -6.28
CA SER A 176 -17.59 -3.43 -6.37
C SER A 176 -17.43 -2.71 -7.72
N PRO A 177 -18.34 -1.79 -8.08
CA PRO A 177 -18.17 -0.98 -9.28
C PRO A 177 -16.86 -0.19 -9.34
N THR A 178 -16.21 0.07 -8.20
CA THR A 178 -14.94 0.82 -8.12
C THR A 178 -13.75 -0.05 -7.74
N GLN A 179 -13.92 -1.35 -7.47
CA GLN A 179 -12.85 -2.22 -6.98
C GLN A 179 -12.77 -3.56 -7.71
N VAL A 180 -11.54 -3.96 -8.05
CA VAL A 180 -11.20 -5.28 -8.57
C VAL A 180 -10.17 -5.93 -7.68
N GLY A 181 -10.45 -7.17 -7.29
CA GLY A 181 -9.60 -8.00 -6.45
C GLY A 181 -8.86 -9.06 -7.26
N PHE A 182 -7.71 -9.45 -6.75
CA PHE A 182 -6.96 -10.64 -7.14
C PHE A 182 -6.82 -11.50 -5.88
N VAL A 183 -7.37 -12.70 -5.92
CA VAL A 183 -7.55 -13.54 -4.73
C VAL A 183 -6.88 -14.89 -4.95
N PRO A 184 -6.06 -15.39 -4.01
CA PRO A 184 -5.51 -16.73 -4.11
C PRO A 184 -6.61 -17.79 -3.96
N PRO A 185 -6.40 -19.02 -4.44
CA PRO A 185 -7.35 -20.12 -4.25
C PRO A 185 -7.71 -20.43 -2.78
N THR A 186 -6.84 -20.05 -1.85
CA THR A 186 -7.01 -20.20 -0.40
C THR A 186 -7.96 -19.18 0.22
N ASN A 187 -8.24 -18.07 -0.48
CA ASN A 187 -9.03 -16.93 0.03
C ASN A 187 -8.55 -16.37 1.39
N ASP A 188 -7.26 -16.55 1.71
CA ASP A 188 -6.66 -16.08 2.95
C ASP A 188 -5.89 -14.77 2.78
N GLN A 189 -5.74 -14.27 1.56
CA GLN A 189 -5.05 -13.02 1.25
C GLN A 189 -5.85 -12.29 0.20
N TYR A 190 -5.64 -10.99 0.10
CA TYR A 190 -6.46 -10.19 -0.79
C TYR A 190 -5.73 -8.95 -1.26
N LEU A 191 -5.46 -8.89 -2.57
CA LEU A 191 -4.93 -7.71 -3.25
C LEU A 191 -6.08 -7.08 -4.03
N HIS A 192 -6.31 -5.78 -3.91
CA HIS A 192 -7.27 -5.10 -4.77
C HIS A 192 -6.77 -3.74 -5.25
N VAL A 193 -7.35 -3.31 -6.37
CA VAL A 193 -7.18 -1.97 -6.92
C VAL A 193 -8.54 -1.27 -6.86
N SER A 194 -8.59 -0.11 -6.23
CA SER A 194 -9.74 0.79 -6.31
C SER A 194 -9.49 1.94 -7.28
N GLN A 195 -10.54 2.39 -7.96
CA GLN A 195 -10.55 3.56 -8.84
C GLN A 195 -11.76 4.42 -8.47
N VAL A 196 -11.50 5.64 -8.00
CA VAL A 196 -12.54 6.59 -7.60
C VAL A 196 -12.33 7.90 -8.35
N GLU A 197 -13.18 8.15 -9.34
CA GLU A 197 -13.16 9.41 -10.10
C GLU A 197 -13.56 10.60 -9.22
N ASN A 198 -13.05 11.79 -9.58
CA ASN A 198 -13.37 13.05 -8.92
C ASN A 198 -13.13 13.00 -7.40
N ALA A 199 -11.99 12.44 -6.99
CA ALA A 199 -11.63 12.29 -5.59
C ALA A 199 -11.66 13.66 -4.87
N PRO A 200 -12.44 13.82 -3.80
CA PRO A 200 -12.75 15.14 -3.24
C PRO A 200 -11.61 15.74 -2.41
N ARG A 201 -10.60 14.94 -2.07
CA ARG A 201 -9.51 15.30 -1.16
C ARG A 201 -8.28 14.44 -1.42
N ALA A 202 -7.12 14.88 -0.97
CA ALA A 202 -5.87 14.11 -1.08
C ALA A 202 -5.94 12.77 -0.33
N SER A 203 -5.34 11.73 -0.90
CA SER A 203 -5.36 10.36 -0.35
C SER A 203 -4.85 10.26 1.09
N PHE A 204 -3.85 11.07 1.47
CA PHE A 204 -3.36 11.09 2.86
C PHE A 204 -4.44 11.55 3.85
N ILE A 205 -5.25 12.54 3.48
CA ILE A 205 -6.37 13.00 4.31
C ILE A 205 -7.45 11.92 4.38
N ASN A 206 -7.71 11.25 3.26
CA ASN A 206 -8.65 10.13 3.23
C ASN A 206 -8.22 8.99 4.18
N PHE A 207 -6.94 8.62 4.19
CA PHE A 207 -6.39 7.65 5.13
C PHE A 207 -6.48 8.10 6.58
N LEU A 208 -6.21 9.37 6.90
CA LEU A 208 -6.38 9.88 8.27
C LEU A 208 -7.83 9.78 8.77
N GLU A 209 -8.80 10.10 7.93
CA GLU A 209 -10.22 9.98 8.30
C GLU A 209 -10.64 8.51 8.47
N THR A 210 -10.19 7.64 7.56
CA THR A 210 -10.49 6.19 7.63
C THR A 210 -9.85 5.56 8.86
N GLU A 211 -8.62 5.94 9.15
CA GLU A 211 -7.91 5.51 10.35
C GLU A 211 -8.66 5.90 11.62
N GLN A 212 -9.17 7.14 11.71
CA GLN A 212 -9.90 7.57 12.89
C GLN A 212 -11.10 6.64 13.16
N ALA A 213 -11.86 6.29 12.12
CA ALA A 213 -12.97 5.35 12.23
C ALA A 213 -12.50 3.94 12.66
N LEU A 214 -11.36 3.46 12.13
CA LEU A 214 -10.77 2.18 12.54
C LEU A 214 -10.37 2.20 14.02
N ALA A 215 -9.70 3.26 14.48
CA ALA A 215 -9.26 3.41 15.86
C ALA A 215 -10.44 3.47 16.84
N GLU A 216 -11.56 4.08 16.44
CA GLU A 216 -12.79 4.17 17.23
C GLU A 216 -13.60 2.85 17.27
N SER A 217 -13.35 1.92 16.34
CA SER A 217 -14.10 0.66 16.24
C SER A 217 -13.84 -0.32 17.39
N GLY A 218 -12.75 -0.15 18.15
CA GLY A 218 -12.36 -1.07 19.22
C GLY A 218 -11.84 -2.43 18.74
N ASN A 219 -11.58 -2.58 17.43
CA ASN A 219 -11.16 -3.83 16.79
C ASN A 219 -9.66 -4.16 16.97
N GLY A 220 -8.99 -3.58 17.97
CA GLY A 220 -7.55 -3.79 18.16
C GLY A 220 -6.66 -3.16 17.08
N TYR A 221 -7.13 -2.13 16.37
CA TYR A 221 -6.34 -1.37 15.40
C TYR A 221 -4.97 -0.92 15.94
N GLN A 222 -3.92 -1.12 15.15
CA GLN A 222 -2.57 -0.61 15.42
C GLN A 222 -1.95 -0.07 14.13
N ARG A 223 -1.66 1.24 14.10
CA ARG A 223 -0.87 1.85 13.02
C ARG A 223 0.57 1.34 13.08
N ILE A 224 1.08 0.86 11.95
CA ILE A 224 2.51 0.60 11.73
C ILE A 224 3.16 1.81 11.03
N LEU A 225 2.53 2.30 9.96
CA LEU A 225 3.04 3.39 9.14
C LEU A 225 1.88 4.22 8.60
N LEU A 226 1.95 5.55 8.63
CA LEU A 226 1.09 6.41 7.82
C LEU A 226 1.87 7.66 7.45
N GLU A 227 2.13 7.84 6.16
CA GLU A 227 3.04 8.91 5.72
C GLU A 227 2.73 9.39 4.29
N HIS A 228 3.19 10.61 4.02
CA HIS A 228 3.25 11.13 2.66
C HIS A 228 4.33 10.41 1.86
N ARG A 229 4.02 10.13 0.59
CA ARG A 229 4.92 9.56 -0.41
C ARG A 229 4.74 10.27 -1.74
N THR A 230 5.62 9.95 -2.68
CA THR A 230 5.42 10.25 -4.09
C THR A 230 5.30 8.92 -4.82
N PHE A 231 4.27 8.77 -5.63
CA PHE A 231 4.06 7.58 -6.43
C PHE A 231 3.68 7.98 -7.86
N GLN A 232 4.39 7.43 -8.84
CA GLN A 232 4.24 7.78 -10.26
C GLN A 232 4.27 9.29 -10.56
N GLY A 233 5.04 10.07 -9.80
CA GLY A 233 5.16 11.53 -9.96
C GLY A 233 4.09 12.35 -9.24
N HIS A 234 3.13 11.73 -8.58
CA HIS A 234 2.02 12.40 -7.88
C HIS A 234 2.23 12.38 -6.35
N PRO A 235 1.69 13.38 -5.63
CA PRO A 235 1.53 13.29 -4.19
C PRO A 235 0.70 12.05 -3.83
N ALA A 236 1.20 11.25 -2.90
CA ALA A 236 0.67 9.95 -2.56
C ALA A 236 0.70 9.73 -1.05
N ALA A 237 0.07 8.64 -0.59
CA ALA A 237 0.06 8.24 0.80
C ALA A 237 0.34 6.74 0.91
N ARG A 238 1.11 6.36 1.93
CA ARG A 238 1.39 4.97 2.32
C ARG A 238 0.79 4.74 3.70
N TRP A 239 -0.02 3.70 3.84
CA TRP A 239 -0.60 3.29 5.12
C TRP A 239 -0.32 1.80 5.35
N GLU A 240 0.12 1.44 6.55
CA GLU A 240 0.33 0.07 7.00
C GLU A 240 -0.18 -0.04 8.42
N PHE A 241 -0.95 -1.09 8.70
CA PHE A 241 -1.57 -1.28 9.99
C PHE A 241 -2.00 -2.73 10.21
N THR A 242 -2.35 -3.03 11.45
CA THR A 242 -3.03 -4.28 11.81
C THR A 242 -4.37 -3.98 12.45
N TYR A 243 -5.29 -4.93 12.36
CA TYR A 243 -6.58 -4.90 13.05
C TYR A 243 -7.11 -6.32 13.28
N VAL A 244 -8.12 -6.46 14.14
CA VAL A 244 -8.77 -7.74 14.43
C VAL A 244 -10.21 -7.72 13.91
N PRO A 245 -10.53 -8.40 12.78
CA PRO A 245 -11.90 -8.55 12.30
C PRO A 245 -12.78 -9.34 13.29
N GLU A 246 -14.10 -9.35 13.07
CA GLU A 246 -15.02 -10.12 13.91
C GLU A 246 -14.76 -11.63 13.89
N SER A 247 -14.12 -12.15 12.82
CA SER A 247 -13.67 -13.55 12.75
C SER A 247 -12.57 -13.88 13.78
N GLY A 248 -11.94 -12.86 14.37
CA GLY A 248 -10.99 -12.98 15.49
C GLY A 248 -9.52 -13.13 15.08
N ASP A 249 -9.24 -13.48 13.83
CA ASP A 249 -7.86 -13.63 13.34
C ASP A 249 -7.28 -12.27 12.93
N PRO A 250 -6.21 -11.76 13.59
CA PRO A 250 -5.64 -10.46 13.26
C PRO A 250 -5.13 -10.41 11.82
N MET A 251 -5.40 -9.29 11.15
CA MET A 251 -5.02 -9.01 9.77
C MET A 251 -3.93 -7.93 9.74
N HIS A 252 -3.07 -8.01 8.73
CA HIS A 252 -2.10 -7.01 8.35
C HIS A 252 -2.53 -6.40 7.03
N VAL A 253 -2.50 -5.07 6.94
CA VAL A 253 -2.89 -4.33 5.75
C VAL A 253 -1.79 -3.37 5.35
N VAL A 254 -1.55 -3.29 4.04
CA VAL A 254 -0.69 -2.30 3.39
C VAL A 254 -1.44 -1.64 2.23
N GLU A 255 -1.40 -0.31 2.17
CA GLU A 255 -2.06 0.48 1.15
C GLU A 255 -1.15 1.55 0.55
N GLN A 256 -1.35 1.84 -0.74
CA GLN A 256 -0.69 2.92 -1.46
C GLN A 256 -1.73 3.61 -2.34
N ALA A 257 -2.04 4.86 -2.01
CA ALA A 257 -3.00 5.66 -2.75
C ALA A 257 -2.39 6.94 -3.30
N TYR A 258 -2.89 7.37 -4.46
CA TYR A 258 -2.56 8.66 -5.08
C TYR A 258 -3.71 9.10 -5.99
N ILE A 259 -3.73 10.39 -6.31
CA ILE A 259 -4.67 10.98 -7.28
C ILE A 259 -3.88 11.38 -8.53
N ASP A 260 -4.35 10.96 -9.69
CA ASP A 260 -3.76 11.33 -10.98
C ASP A 260 -4.17 12.76 -11.42
N ASP A 261 -3.60 13.22 -12.53
CA ASP A 261 -3.91 14.54 -13.10
C ASP A 261 -5.38 14.69 -13.53
N ALA A 262 -6.11 13.59 -13.75
CA ALA A 262 -7.53 13.58 -14.08
C ALA A 262 -8.43 13.64 -12.84
N GLY A 263 -7.87 13.60 -11.63
CA GLY A 263 -8.61 13.60 -10.37
C GLY A 263 -9.14 12.22 -9.98
N THR A 264 -8.65 11.14 -10.59
CA THR A 264 -8.98 9.77 -10.21
C THR A 264 -8.04 9.30 -9.11
N GLU A 265 -8.60 8.88 -7.98
CA GLU A 265 -7.84 8.19 -6.95
C GLU A 265 -7.66 6.71 -7.33
N TYR A 266 -6.41 6.26 -7.32
CA TYR A 266 -6.07 4.84 -7.35
C TYR A 266 -5.54 4.44 -5.98
N ASN A 267 -6.09 3.35 -5.42
CA ASN A 267 -5.55 2.72 -4.23
C ASN A 267 -5.20 1.27 -4.52
N LEU A 268 -3.95 0.89 -4.24
CA LEU A 268 -3.53 -0.49 -4.21
C LEU A 268 -3.51 -0.93 -2.75
N TYR A 269 -4.33 -1.93 -2.45
CA TYR A 269 -4.53 -2.47 -1.11
C TYR A 269 -4.12 -3.93 -1.08
N PHE A 270 -3.40 -4.35 -0.05
CA PHE A 270 -3.13 -5.74 0.19
C PHE A 270 -3.30 -6.10 1.66
N GLU A 271 -3.98 -7.22 1.91
CA GLU A 271 -4.14 -7.79 3.26
C GLU A 271 -3.82 -9.28 3.32
N ALA A 272 -3.36 -9.69 4.49
CA ALA A 272 -3.16 -11.09 4.85
C ALA A 272 -3.24 -11.27 6.38
N PRO A 273 -3.49 -12.49 6.89
CA PRO A 273 -3.40 -12.81 8.30
C PRO A 273 -2.05 -12.39 8.85
N GLN A 274 -2.05 -11.66 9.97
CA GLN A 274 -0.85 -11.16 10.63
C GLN A 274 0.15 -12.30 10.93
N ARG A 275 -0.35 -13.49 11.27
CA ARG A 275 0.48 -14.69 11.54
C ARG A 275 1.22 -15.24 10.29
N LEU A 276 0.80 -14.82 9.09
CA LEU A 276 1.40 -15.19 7.80
C LEU A 276 2.18 -14.04 7.18
N TRP A 277 2.29 -12.89 7.87
CA TRP A 277 3.01 -11.74 7.36
C TRP A 277 4.52 -11.98 7.41
N ASP A 278 5.13 -11.99 6.23
CA ASP A 278 6.55 -12.24 6.00
C ASP A 278 7.04 -11.47 4.77
N ASP A 279 8.33 -11.62 4.43
CA ASP A 279 8.93 -10.98 3.26
C ASP A 279 8.23 -11.38 1.94
N GLN A 280 7.54 -12.52 1.89
CA GLN A 280 6.78 -12.91 0.69
C GLN A 280 5.50 -12.08 0.55
N LYS A 281 4.82 -11.72 1.65
CA LYS A 281 3.67 -10.81 1.63
C LYS A 281 4.07 -9.41 1.18
N GLU A 282 5.20 -8.91 1.68
CA GLU A 282 5.75 -7.64 1.22
C GLU A 282 6.17 -7.72 -0.26
N LEU A 283 6.70 -8.86 -0.72
CA LEU A 283 7.03 -9.07 -2.13
C LEU A 283 5.79 -9.03 -3.04
N VAL A 284 4.66 -9.60 -2.60
CA VAL A 284 3.37 -9.52 -3.35
C VAL A 284 2.98 -8.08 -3.57
N PHE A 285 2.91 -7.30 -2.48
CA PHE A 285 2.45 -5.92 -2.56
C PHE A 285 3.44 -5.03 -3.33
N SER A 286 4.73 -5.11 -3.01
CA SER A 286 5.76 -4.31 -3.70
C SER A 286 5.87 -4.65 -5.19
N THR A 287 5.65 -5.90 -5.59
CA THR A 287 5.63 -6.30 -7.01
C THR A 287 4.44 -5.69 -7.73
N ALA A 288 3.25 -5.74 -7.13
CA ALA A 288 2.07 -5.07 -7.65
C ALA A 288 2.31 -3.56 -7.83
N LEU A 289 2.83 -2.87 -6.80
CA LEU A 289 3.16 -1.44 -6.89
C LEU A 289 4.16 -1.11 -8.00
N ASN A 290 5.26 -1.86 -8.08
CA ASN A 290 6.35 -1.57 -9.01
C ASN A 290 6.00 -1.82 -10.48
N THR A 291 4.92 -2.56 -10.73
CA THR A 291 4.44 -2.94 -12.06
C THR A 291 3.10 -2.29 -12.40
N PHE A 292 2.46 -1.63 -11.43
CA PHE A 292 1.20 -0.93 -11.63
C PHE A 292 1.35 0.15 -12.69
N LYS A 293 0.43 0.16 -13.64
CA LYS A 293 0.24 1.24 -14.61
C LYS A 293 -1.24 1.56 -14.63
N GLN A 294 -1.56 2.83 -14.39
CA GLN A 294 -2.90 3.36 -14.60
C GLN A 294 -3.31 3.27 -16.09
N PRO A 295 -4.62 3.35 -16.40
CA PRO A 295 -5.15 3.34 -17.76
C PRO A 295 -4.57 4.41 -18.69
#